data_AF-A0A8H7TUI4-F1
#
_entry.id   AF-A0A8H7TUI4-F1
#
_cell.length_a   1.000
_cell.length_b   1.000
_cell.length_c   1.000
_cell.angle_alpha   90.00
_cell.angle_beta   90.00
_cell.angle_gamma   90.00
#
_symmetry.space_group_name_H-M   'P 1'
#
loop_
_entity.id
_entity.type
_entity.pdbx_description
1 polymer ?
#
loop_
_entity_poly.entity_id
_entity_poly.type
_entity_poly.pdbx_seq_one_letter_code
_entity_poly.pdbx_strand_id
1 'polypeptide(L)'
;MGGPITPARGAQLAKHCKHLYPLMASTEGVACHLESSKDSSHFNTFKFADLGQRMEEMVPGLYELVFPRTKRIEDSSGFFHVYPHLENEYRTSDLYAPAGEDGWWVYRGRVDNWVVMSNGLKFDPTEMENQVSHAPNVKGVLVAGSHHFSLCMLVELTETPADEAQAYEEIWQLVKEANKDAPKFGRVPRELLLIAKPDKPFLRSAKGTIQRRLTITEYEPEIDELYNNVEKGLLVSGLVPIKSTQADDLVPFLTDLHIQTLDLPKGHTLSADDDLLSLGINSLVTLILLARLKASLRKHGVADDHLEKITPSFGTHSPPSCRWQAACPLLFRPQTVTPRRGLRISKRKMWRSCSPSTPRR
;
A
#
# COMPACT_ATOMS: atom_id res chain seq x y z
N MET A 1 1.33 28.59 -6.03
CA MET A 1 1.53 28.28 -7.47
C MET A 1 2.60 27.20 -7.59
N GLY A 2 2.34 26.12 -8.34
CA GLY A 2 3.30 25.03 -8.58
C GLY A 2 3.32 23.89 -7.55
N GLY A 3 2.51 23.97 -6.49
CA GLY A 3 2.32 22.95 -5.46
C GLY A 3 1.37 23.43 -4.37
N PRO A 4 0.69 22.52 -3.63
CA PRO A 4 -0.17 22.91 -2.53
C PRO A 4 0.65 23.50 -1.37
N ILE A 5 0.10 24.52 -0.72
CA ILE A 5 0.66 25.01 0.54
C ILE A 5 0.31 24.02 1.66
N THR A 6 1.30 23.60 2.44
CA THR A 6 1.03 22.73 3.60
C THR A 6 0.07 23.44 4.57
N PRO A 7 -0.94 22.76 5.16
CA PRO A 7 -1.89 23.40 6.08
C PRO A 7 -1.22 24.16 7.23
N ALA A 8 -0.16 23.59 7.82
CA ALA A 8 0.57 24.19 8.93
C ALA A 8 1.22 25.54 8.54
N ARG A 9 2.01 25.57 7.46
CA ARG A 9 2.63 26.82 6.98
C ARG A 9 1.59 27.82 6.46
N GLY A 10 0.55 27.35 5.79
CA GLY A 10 -0.53 28.21 5.30
C GLY A 10 -1.27 28.91 6.43
N ALA A 11 -1.58 28.19 7.52
CA ALA A 11 -2.21 28.78 8.70
C ALA A 11 -1.31 29.80 9.41
N GLN A 12 0.01 29.59 9.42
CA GLN A 12 0.95 30.58 9.93
C GLN A 12 0.97 31.84 9.06
N LEU A 13 1.07 31.68 7.73
CA LEU A 13 1.11 32.80 6.79
C LEU A 13 -0.22 33.58 6.79
N ALA A 14 -1.36 32.91 6.89
CA ALA A 14 -2.68 33.52 6.94
C ALA A 14 -2.85 34.51 8.11
N LYS A 15 -2.09 34.37 9.20
CA LYS A 15 -2.09 35.33 10.33
C LYS A 15 -1.39 36.65 10.01
N HIS A 16 -0.48 36.64 9.06
CA HIS A 16 0.35 37.80 8.70
C HIS A 16 -0.04 38.41 7.34
N CYS A 17 -0.66 37.63 6.47
CA CYS A 17 -1.16 38.08 5.17
C CYS A 17 -2.63 38.46 5.29
N LYS A 18 -2.97 39.72 4.96
CA LYS A 18 -4.37 40.20 4.95
C LYS A 18 -5.23 39.49 3.90
N HIS A 19 -4.62 39.13 2.78
CA HIS A 19 -5.27 38.45 1.65
C HIS A 19 -4.34 37.37 1.09
N LEU A 20 -4.46 36.15 1.62
CA LEU A 20 -3.80 34.96 1.12
C LEU A 20 -4.83 34.06 0.44
N TYR A 21 -4.69 33.86 -0.87
CA TYR A 21 -5.57 32.99 -1.64
C TYR A 21 -4.73 32.02 -2.49
N PRO A 22 -5.20 30.79 -2.70
CA PRO A 22 -4.49 29.83 -3.52
C PRO A 22 -4.73 30.10 -5.01
N LEU A 23 -3.73 29.80 -5.82
CA LEU A 23 -3.84 29.84 -7.28
C LEU A 23 -3.39 28.52 -7.86
N MET A 24 -4.17 28.04 -8.82
CA MET A 24 -3.98 26.79 -9.53
C MET A 24 -3.80 27.06 -11.01
N ALA A 25 -2.84 26.39 -11.62
CA ALA A 25 -2.54 26.53 -13.03
C ALA A 25 -1.85 25.28 -13.55
N SER A 26 -2.03 25.02 -14.84
CA SER A 26 -1.22 24.06 -15.60
C SER A 26 -0.65 24.74 -16.84
N THR A 27 0.35 24.12 -17.45
CA THR A 27 0.91 24.64 -18.72
C THR A 27 -0.12 24.53 -19.84
N GLU A 28 -0.94 23.48 -19.76
CA GLU A 28 -1.93 23.08 -20.73
C GLU A 28 -3.20 23.94 -20.63
N GLY A 29 -3.55 24.41 -19.43
CA GLY A 29 -4.83 25.08 -19.15
C GLY A 29 -4.76 26.57 -18.87
N VAL A 30 -3.55 27.13 -18.66
CA VAL A 30 -3.36 28.44 -18.01
C VAL A 30 -3.83 28.37 -16.53
N ALA A 31 -3.88 29.50 -15.83
CA ALA A 31 -4.42 29.57 -14.49
C ALA A 31 -5.94 29.33 -14.50
N CYS A 32 -6.41 28.49 -13.57
CA CYS A 32 -7.84 28.28 -13.36
C CYS A 32 -8.51 29.59 -12.96
N HIS A 33 -9.76 29.77 -13.41
CA HIS A 33 -10.58 30.90 -13.01
C HIS A 33 -11.17 30.62 -11.64
N LEU A 34 -10.72 31.37 -10.64
CA LEU A 34 -11.04 31.16 -9.23
C LEU A 34 -11.78 32.38 -8.65
N GLU A 35 -12.76 32.11 -7.80
CA GLU A 35 -13.35 33.10 -6.91
C GLU A 35 -12.46 33.23 -5.66
N SER A 36 -11.88 34.40 -5.46
CA SER A 36 -11.02 34.66 -4.30
C SER A 36 -11.85 34.96 -3.05
N SER A 37 -11.43 34.43 -1.90
CA SER A 37 -11.89 34.95 -0.61
C SER A 37 -11.43 36.40 -0.43
N LYS A 38 -12.25 37.21 0.24
CA LYS A 38 -11.89 38.59 0.60
C LYS A 38 -10.92 38.68 1.78
N ASP A 39 -10.51 37.54 2.33
CA ASP A 39 -9.59 37.39 3.46
C ASP A 39 -8.74 36.11 3.28
N SER A 40 -7.99 35.74 4.32
CA SER A 40 -7.13 34.56 4.34
C SER A 40 -7.79 33.30 4.93
N SER A 41 -9.11 33.29 5.15
CA SER A 41 -9.81 32.14 5.75
C SER A 41 -9.79 30.89 4.86
N HIS A 42 -9.69 31.10 3.54
CA HIS A 42 -9.72 30.08 2.50
C HIS A 42 -8.35 29.87 1.83
N PHE A 43 -7.26 30.07 2.57
CA PHE A 43 -5.89 29.99 2.04
C PHE A 43 -5.54 28.63 1.39
N ASN A 44 -6.23 27.56 1.77
CA ASN A 44 -6.05 26.18 1.28
C ASN A 44 -7.26 25.60 0.54
N THR A 45 -8.25 26.43 0.20
CA THR A 45 -9.46 26.01 -0.50
C THR A 45 -9.65 26.80 -1.78
N PHE A 46 -10.23 26.15 -2.79
CA PHE A 46 -10.48 26.69 -4.11
C PHE A 46 -11.98 26.82 -4.32
N LYS A 47 -12.42 27.97 -4.82
CA LYS A 47 -13.76 28.11 -5.37
C LYS A 47 -13.60 28.46 -6.84
N PHE A 48 -14.13 27.61 -7.72
CA PHE A 48 -13.95 27.77 -9.16
C PHE A 48 -15.06 28.63 -9.72
N ALA A 49 -14.71 29.67 -10.48
CA ALA A 49 -15.68 30.43 -11.23
C ALA A 49 -16.28 29.52 -12.30
N ASP A 50 -17.61 29.46 -12.41
CA ASP A 50 -18.28 28.54 -13.33
C ASP A 50 -18.03 28.92 -14.79
N LEU A 51 -17.29 28.07 -15.51
CA LEU A 51 -17.07 28.11 -16.95
C LEU A 51 -17.68 26.89 -17.66
N GLY A 52 -18.45 26.05 -16.96
CA GLY A 52 -18.97 24.77 -17.44
C GLY A 52 -18.11 23.56 -17.06
N GLN A 53 -17.02 23.74 -16.31
CA GLN A 53 -16.28 22.63 -15.70
C GLN A 53 -17.13 21.91 -14.66
N ARG A 54 -16.82 20.64 -14.42
CA ARG A 54 -17.51 19.80 -13.44
C ARG A 54 -16.54 19.11 -12.50
N MET A 55 -17.03 18.77 -11.32
CA MET A 55 -16.37 17.91 -10.35
C MET A 55 -16.99 16.53 -10.47
N GLU A 56 -16.22 15.56 -10.97
CA GLU A 56 -16.69 14.20 -11.23
C GLU A 56 -16.17 13.24 -10.16
N GLU A 57 -17.05 12.55 -9.45
CA GLU A 57 -16.64 11.67 -8.35
C GLU A 57 -15.87 10.46 -8.86
N MET A 58 -14.62 10.30 -8.41
CA MET A 58 -13.75 9.19 -8.81
C MET A 58 -13.81 8.04 -7.81
N VAL A 59 -13.86 8.38 -6.53
CA VAL A 59 -14.11 7.50 -5.39
C VAL A 59 -14.90 8.30 -4.36
N PRO A 60 -15.64 7.66 -3.42
CA PRO A 60 -16.49 8.38 -2.48
C PRO A 60 -15.76 9.53 -1.77
N GLY A 61 -16.25 10.76 -1.98
CA GLY A 61 -15.69 11.97 -1.37
C GLY A 61 -14.49 12.61 -2.07
N LEU A 62 -13.99 12.03 -3.18
CA LEU A 62 -12.93 12.61 -4.01
C LEU A 62 -13.39 12.79 -5.46
N TYR A 63 -13.24 14.01 -5.95
CA TYR A 63 -13.77 14.47 -7.22
C TYR A 63 -12.64 14.96 -8.12
N GLU A 64 -12.61 14.51 -9.37
CA GLU A 64 -11.71 15.03 -10.39
C GLU A 64 -12.29 16.28 -11.05
N LEU A 65 -11.44 17.28 -11.28
CA LEU A 65 -11.81 18.45 -12.06
C LEU A 65 -11.77 18.14 -13.56
N VAL A 66 -12.91 18.28 -14.23
CA VAL A 66 -13.09 17.93 -15.64
C VAL A 66 -13.63 19.12 -16.43
N PHE A 67 -12.98 19.42 -17.56
CA PHE A 67 -13.34 20.51 -18.46
C PHE A 67 -13.97 19.95 -19.74
N PRO A 68 -15.29 20.08 -19.96
CA PRO A 68 -15.89 19.70 -21.23
C PRO A 68 -15.42 20.62 -22.35
N ARG A 69 -15.38 20.07 -23.57
CA ARG A 69 -15.08 20.83 -24.77
C ARG A 69 -16.27 21.70 -25.14
N THR A 70 -16.20 22.95 -24.73
CA THR A 70 -17.18 23.99 -25.06
C THR A 70 -16.43 25.21 -25.55
N LYS A 71 -17.10 26.04 -26.37
CA LYS A 71 -16.52 27.29 -26.84
C LYS A 71 -15.98 28.16 -25.69
N ARG A 72 -16.71 28.21 -24.56
CA ARG A 72 -16.28 28.97 -23.37
C ARG A 72 -14.96 28.46 -22.79
N ILE A 73 -14.76 27.14 -22.72
CA ILE A 73 -13.51 26.55 -22.23
C ILE A 73 -12.38 26.72 -23.25
N GLU A 74 -12.64 26.56 -24.55
CA GLU A 74 -11.65 26.80 -25.61
C GLU A 74 -11.18 28.26 -25.65
N ASP A 75 -12.09 29.22 -25.43
CA ASP A 75 -11.76 30.65 -25.39
C ASP A 75 -11.01 31.05 -24.10
N SER A 76 -11.08 30.26 -23.03
CA SER A 76 -10.54 30.61 -21.71
C SER A 76 -9.37 29.75 -21.23
N SER A 77 -9.03 28.67 -21.94
CA SER A 77 -7.97 27.72 -21.56
C SER A 77 -7.23 27.18 -22.78
N GLY A 78 -6.02 26.65 -22.56
CA GLY A 78 -5.21 26.05 -23.64
C GLY A 78 -5.51 24.57 -23.92
N PHE A 79 -6.40 23.91 -23.17
CA PHE A 79 -6.47 22.45 -23.11
C PHE A 79 -6.64 21.79 -24.48
N PHE A 80 -7.59 22.29 -25.28
CA PHE A 80 -7.89 21.75 -26.61
C PHE A 80 -7.00 22.31 -27.73
N HIS A 81 -6.20 23.34 -27.45
CA HIS A 81 -5.12 23.77 -28.36
C HIS A 81 -3.91 22.86 -28.21
N VAL A 82 -3.58 22.46 -26.98
CA VAL A 82 -2.48 21.53 -26.68
C VAL A 82 -2.85 20.10 -27.06
N TYR A 83 -4.10 19.70 -26.81
CA TYR A 83 -4.62 18.37 -27.10
C TYR A 83 -5.83 18.42 -28.05
N PRO A 84 -5.62 18.76 -29.34
CA PRO A 84 -6.73 18.94 -30.29
C PRO A 84 -7.51 17.66 -30.58
N HIS A 85 -6.90 16.50 -30.32
CA HIS A 85 -7.50 15.18 -30.50
C HIS A 85 -8.55 14.82 -29.43
N LEU A 86 -8.62 15.57 -28.32
CA LEU A 86 -9.66 15.37 -27.32
C LEU A 86 -10.98 15.97 -27.83
N GLU A 87 -11.93 15.10 -28.17
CA GLU A 87 -13.19 15.52 -28.77
C GLU A 87 -14.19 16.07 -27.75
N ASN A 88 -14.21 15.51 -26.53
CA ASN A 88 -15.31 15.74 -25.58
C ASN A 88 -14.90 16.48 -24.31
N GLU A 89 -13.73 16.17 -23.75
CA GLU A 89 -13.30 16.71 -22.46
C GLU A 89 -11.80 16.63 -22.25
N TYR A 90 -11.32 17.48 -21.35
CA TYR A 90 -10.01 17.41 -20.76
C TYR A 90 -10.15 17.10 -19.27
N ARG A 91 -9.48 16.05 -18.81
CA ARG A 91 -9.46 15.64 -17.39
C ARG A 91 -8.13 16.07 -16.79
N THR A 92 -8.15 16.90 -15.74
CA THR A 92 -6.89 17.48 -15.22
C THR A 92 -6.04 16.49 -14.43
N SER A 93 -6.63 15.34 -14.06
CA SER A 93 -6.08 14.43 -13.07
C SER A 93 -5.98 15.02 -11.66
N ASP A 94 -6.47 16.23 -11.40
CA ASP A 94 -6.45 16.84 -10.06
C ASP A 94 -7.70 16.43 -9.26
N LEU A 95 -7.50 15.98 -8.03
CA LEU A 95 -8.55 15.53 -7.13
C LEU A 95 -8.85 16.57 -6.05
N TYR A 96 -10.12 16.66 -5.67
CA TYR A 96 -10.62 17.57 -4.65
C TYR A 96 -11.61 16.88 -3.72
N ALA A 97 -11.73 17.41 -2.50
CA ALA A 97 -12.83 17.10 -1.60
C ALA A 97 -13.63 18.39 -1.28
N PRO A 98 -14.94 18.29 -1.05
CA PRO A 98 -15.72 19.43 -0.54
C PRO A 98 -15.12 19.96 0.78
N ALA A 99 -15.03 21.28 0.91
CA ALA A 99 -14.48 21.97 2.08
C ALA A 99 -15.57 22.45 3.06
N GLY A 100 -16.71 21.75 3.10
CA GLY A 100 -17.93 22.18 3.78
C GLY A 100 -19.05 22.49 2.77
N GLU A 101 -20.01 23.28 3.21
CA GLU A 101 -21.10 23.79 2.39
C GLU A 101 -20.64 25.16 1.82
N ASP A 102 -21.00 25.52 0.57
CA ASP A 102 -20.67 26.79 -0.15
C ASP A 102 -19.74 26.69 -1.39
N GLY A 103 -19.53 25.49 -1.95
CA GLY A 103 -18.83 25.30 -3.23
C GLY A 103 -17.31 25.49 -3.16
N TRP A 104 -16.74 25.44 -1.94
CA TRP A 104 -15.30 25.41 -1.70
C TRP A 104 -14.76 23.99 -1.77
N TRP A 105 -13.57 23.86 -2.34
CA TRP A 105 -12.90 22.59 -2.60
C TRP A 105 -11.50 22.59 -2.00
N VAL A 106 -11.12 21.54 -1.28
CA VAL A 106 -9.74 21.31 -0.85
C VAL A 106 -9.07 20.43 -1.91
N TYR A 107 -7.91 20.85 -2.42
CA TYR A 107 -7.09 19.99 -3.30
C TYR A 107 -6.55 18.78 -2.52
N ARG A 108 -6.67 17.60 -3.12
CA ARG A 108 -6.33 16.29 -2.54
C ARG A 108 -5.30 15.50 -3.34
N GLY A 109 -4.57 16.16 -4.23
CA GLY A 109 -3.52 15.51 -5.03
C GLY A 109 -3.97 15.21 -6.45
N ARG A 110 -3.30 14.25 -7.09
CA ARG A 110 -3.60 13.86 -8.47
C ARG A 110 -3.92 12.38 -8.57
N VAL A 111 -4.84 12.00 -9.45
CA VAL A 111 -5.19 10.59 -9.71
C VAL A 111 -4.00 9.82 -10.27
N ASP A 112 -3.14 10.49 -11.05
CA ASP A 112 -1.90 9.90 -11.57
C ASP A 112 -0.79 9.78 -10.51
N ASN A 113 -1.02 10.30 -9.30
CA ASN A 113 -0.16 10.09 -8.15
C ASN A 113 -0.50 8.83 -7.35
N TRP A 114 -1.65 8.22 -7.60
CA TRP A 114 -2.06 7.02 -6.90
C TRP A 114 -1.20 5.83 -7.28
N VAL A 115 -0.77 5.08 -6.27
CA VAL A 115 -0.12 3.79 -6.47
C VAL A 115 -1.21 2.73 -6.56
N VAL A 116 -1.28 2.06 -7.71
CA VAL A 116 -2.26 0.98 -7.94
C VAL A 116 -1.58 -0.35 -7.62
N MET A 117 -2.02 -0.97 -6.53
CA MET A 117 -1.47 -2.23 -6.04
C MET A 117 -2.01 -3.41 -6.84
N SER A 118 -1.34 -4.58 -6.78
CA SER A 118 -1.75 -5.78 -7.54
C SER A 118 -3.14 -6.33 -7.18
N ASN A 119 -3.62 -6.02 -5.97
CA ASN A 119 -4.96 -6.36 -5.50
C ASN A 119 -6.06 -5.37 -5.96
N GLY A 120 -5.69 -4.36 -6.76
CA GLY A 120 -6.60 -3.32 -7.27
C GLY A 120 -6.88 -2.18 -6.30
N LEU A 121 -6.34 -2.23 -5.07
CA LEU A 121 -6.41 -1.10 -4.14
C LEU A 121 -5.55 0.05 -4.67
N LYS A 122 -6.03 1.27 -4.43
CA LYS A 122 -5.35 2.50 -4.81
C LYS A 122 -4.94 3.24 -3.54
N PHE A 123 -3.70 3.66 -3.48
CA PHE A 123 -3.15 4.40 -2.35
C PHE A 123 -2.69 5.77 -2.81
N ASP A 124 -3.12 6.82 -2.10
CA ASP A 124 -2.56 8.16 -2.26
C ASP A 124 -1.35 8.31 -1.33
N PRO A 125 -0.13 8.42 -1.88
CA PRO A 125 1.07 8.50 -1.07
C PRO A 125 1.35 9.87 -0.48
N THR A 126 0.60 10.90 -0.90
CA THR A 126 0.93 12.32 -0.66
C THR A 126 1.18 12.62 0.83
N GLU A 127 0.29 12.19 1.71
CA GLU A 127 0.43 12.48 3.14
C GLU A 127 1.61 11.72 3.77
N MET A 128 1.77 10.44 3.45
CA MET A 128 2.87 9.61 3.95
C MET A 128 4.23 10.19 3.53
N GLU A 129 4.38 10.55 2.24
CA GLU A 129 5.62 11.17 1.73
C GLU A 129 5.87 12.52 2.39
N ASN A 130 4.83 13.35 2.55
CA ASN A 130 4.95 14.64 3.22
C ASN A 130 5.49 14.44 4.63
N GLN A 131 4.92 13.55 5.43
CA GLN A 131 5.35 13.32 6.81
C GLN A 131 6.83 12.96 6.91
N VAL A 132 7.31 12.02 6.09
CA VAL A 132 8.73 11.62 6.08
C VAL A 132 9.63 12.75 5.55
N SER A 133 9.17 13.52 4.55
CA SER A 133 9.94 14.62 3.96
C SER A 133 10.15 15.83 4.88
N HIS A 134 9.43 15.93 6.01
CA HIS A 134 9.64 17.01 6.97
C HIS A 134 10.95 16.86 7.77
N ALA A 135 11.59 15.69 7.75
CA ALA A 135 12.83 15.45 8.46
C ALA A 135 14.01 16.19 7.80
N PRO A 136 14.88 16.89 8.57
CA PRO A 136 15.96 17.71 8.00
C PRO A 136 17.00 16.94 7.17
N ASN A 137 17.20 15.66 7.48
CA ASN A 137 18.13 14.77 6.79
C ASN A 137 17.53 14.15 5.51
N VAL A 138 16.26 14.45 5.17
CA VAL A 138 15.56 13.94 4.00
C VAL A 138 15.45 15.03 2.92
N LYS A 139 15.94 14.73 1.72
CA LYS A 139 15.92 15.59 0.53
C LYS A 139 14.81 15.22 -0.45
N GLY A 140 14.35 13.98 -0.42
CA GLY A 140 13.26 13.50 -1.26
C GLY A 140 12.67 12.19 -0.74
N VAL A 141 11.36 12.02 -0.94
CA VAL A 141 10.65 10.78 -0.60
C VAL A 141 9.72 10.43 -1.75
N LEU A 142 9.66 9.16 -2.11
CA LEU A 142 8.67 8.62 -3.03
C LEU A 142 8.15 7.29 -2.51
N VAL A 143 6.84 7.13 -2.46
CA VAL A 143 6.21 5.81 -2.34
C VAL A 143 6.04 5.23 -3.73
N ALA A 144 6.36 3.96 -3.88
CA ALA A 144 6.23 3.18 -5.10
C ALA A 144 5.63 1.79 -4.79
N GLY A 145 5.76 0.85 -5.73
CA GLY A 145 5.16 -0.49 -5.61
C GLY A 145 3.88 -0.68 -6.42
N SER A 146 3.70 0.06 -7.52
CA SER A 146 2.64 -0.20 -8.48
C SER A 146 2.71 -1.65 -8.97
N HIS A 147 1.58 -2.33 -9.04
CA HIS A 147 1.48 -3.75 -9.42
C HIS A 147 2.19 -4.72 -8.46
N HIS A 148 2.66 -4.26 -7.31
CA HIS A 148 3.08 -5.12 -6.19
C HIS A 148 1.97 -5.21 -5.14
N PHE A 149 2.05 -6.24 -4.30
CA PHE A 149 1.05 -6.49 -3.27
C PHE A 149 1.20 -5.57 -2.04
N SER A 150 2.36 -4.95 -1.85
CA SER A 150 2.60 -3.94 -0.81
C SER A 150 3.42 -2.80 -1.37
N LEU A 151 3.30 -1.64 -0.75
CA LEU A 151 4.03 -0.44 -1.15
C LEU A 151 5.51 -0.54 -0.72
N CYS A 152 6.38 0.13 -1.45
CA CYS A 152 7.74 0.41 -1.03
C CYS A 152 7.96 1.92 -0.92
N MET A 153 9.01 2.33 -0.22
CA MET A 153 9.38 3.73 -0.10
C MET A 153 10.85 3.92 -0.46
N LEU A 154 11.11 4.93 -1.29
CA LEU A 154 12.43 5.40 -1.65
C LEU A 154 12.68 6.72 -0.94
N VAL A 155 13.84 6.85 -0.30
CA VAL A 155 14.24 8.05 0.44
C VAL A 155 15.61 8.53 -0.04
N GLU A 156 15.68 9.77 -0.49
CA GLU A 156 16.93 10.48 -0.79
C GLU A 156 17.33 11.32 0.41
N LEU A 157 18.53 11.10 0.93
CA LEU A 157 19.08 11.87 2.03
C LEU A 157 19.73 13.17 1.56
N THR A 158 19.78 14.16 2.45
CA THR A 158 20.43 15.45 2.18
C THR A 158 21.95 15.31 2.04
N GLU A 159 22.53 14.42 2.83
CA GLU A 159 23.97 14.14 2.86
C GLU A 159 24.22 12.63 2.82
N THR A 160 25.42 12.24 2.38
CA THR A 160 25.85 10.84 2.45
C THR A 160 26.03 10.46 3.93
N PRO A 161 25.36 9.42 4.43
CA PRO A 161 25.48 9.04 5.82
C PRO A 161 26.88 8.49 6.11
N ALA A 162 27.43 8.81 7.28
CA ALA A 162 28.68 8.21 7.75
C ALA A 162 28.49 6.73 8.14
N ASP A 163 27.28 6.38 8.60
CA ASP A 163 26.86 5.03 8.93
C ASP A 163 25.50 4.76 8.26
N GLU A 164 25.49 3.91 7.23
CA GLU A 164 24.29 3.55 6.48
C GLU A 164 23.24 2.83 7.35
N ALA A 165 23.68 2.00 8.30
CA ALA A 165 22.76 1.23 9.14
C ALA A 165 22.07 2.14 10.16
N GLN A 166 22.81 3.10 10.73
CA GLN A 166 22.23 4.12 11.60
C GLN A 166 21.22 4.98 10.82
N ALA A 167 21.60 5.47 9.64
CA ALA A 167 20.71 6.28 8.81
C ALA A 167 19.43 5.50 8.42
N TYR A 168 19.56 4.20 8.11
CA TYR A 168 18.42 3.34 7.86
C TYR A 168 17.46 3.26 9.06
N GLU A 169 17.99 3.09 10.27
CA GLU A 169 17.16 3.02 11.47
C GLU A 169 16.43 4.35 11.72
N GLU A 170 17.13 5.48 11.57
CA GLU A 170 16.54 6.81 11.75
C GLU A 170 15.38 7.05 10.75
N ILE A 171 15.60 6.74 9.47
CA ILE A 171 14.55 6.86 8.45
C ILE A 171 13.42 5.88 8.73
N TRP A 172 13.71 4.64 9.13
CA TRP A 172 12.67 3.67 9.46
C TRP A 172 11.76 4.16 10.59
N GLN A 173 12.29 4.84 11.61
CA GLN A 173 11.44 5.42 12.66
C GLN A 173 10.48 6.47 12.11
N LEU A 174 10.90 7.29 11.14
CA LEU A 174 10.01 8.23 10.45
C LEU A 174 8.92 7.52 9.65
N VAL A 175 9.28 6.50 8.88
CA VAL A 175 8.34 5.69 8.11
C VAL A 175 7.36 4.96 9.02
N LYS A 176 7.83 4.45 10.17
CA LYS A 176 6.99 3.80 11.18
C LYS A 176 5.96 4.76 11.75
N GLU A 177 6.32 6.03 11.98
CA GLU A 177 5.35 7.05 12.39
C GLU A 177 4.31 7.30 11.30
N ALA A 178 4.76 7.50 10.05
CA ALA A 178 3.86 7.75 8.93
C ALA A 178 2.91 6.58 8.62
N ASN A 179 3.34 5.34 8.88
CA ASN A 179 2.52 4.14 8.77
C ASN A 179 1.32 4.13 9.75
N LYS A 180 1.37 4.88 10.85
CA LYS A 180 0.26 4.91 11.83
C LYS A 180 -0.99 5.58 11.26
N ASP A 181 -0.79 6.62 10.46
CA ASP A 181 -1.88 7.38 9.82
C ASP A 181 -2.37 6.73 8.52
N ALA A 182 -1.61 5.78 7.97
CA ALA A 182 -1.98 5.04 6.77
C ALA A 182 -2.92 3.85 7.08
N PRO A 183 -3.90 3.56 6.19
CA PRO A 183 -4.66 2.32 6.27
C PRO A 183 -3.74 1.11 6.18
N LYS A 184 -4.15 -0.03 6.77
CA LYS A 184 -3.29 -1.23 6.88
C LYS A 184 -2.66 -1.66 5.54
N PHE A 185 -3.40 -1.59 4.44
CA PHE A 185 -2.91 -1.97 3.12
C PHE A 185 -1.90 -0.96 2.52
N GLY A 186 -1.92 0.29 3.00
CA GLY A 186 -1.05 1.38 2.55
C GLY A 186 0.18 1.59 3.43
N ARG A 187 0.46 0.69 4.37
CA ARG A 187 1.67 0.75 5.20
C ARG A 187 2.86 0.18 4.45
N VAL A 188 4.01 0.83 4.57
CA VAL A 188 5.28 0.38 3.98
C VAL A 188 6.00 -0.53 4.98
N PRO A 189 6.24 -1.82 4.66
CA PRO A 189 7.05 -2.71 5.48
C PRO A 189 8.48 -2.21 5.62
N ARG A 190 9.16 -2.56 6.73
CA ARG A 190 10.54 -2.16 6.99
C ARG A 190 11.47 -2.54 5.85
N GLU A 191 11.22 -3.67 5.24
CA GLU A 191 12.12 -4.31 4.29
C GLU A 191 11.84 -3.87 2.86
N LEU A 192 10.80 -3.04 2.67
CA LEU A 192 10.50 -2.32 1.45
C LEU A 192 10.85 -0.83 1.56
N LEU A 193 11.81 -0.50 2.44
CA LEU A 193 12.45 0.81 2.50
C LEU A 193 13.78 0.76 1.75
N LEU A 194 13.95 1.70 0.81
CA LEU A 194 15.16 1.89 0.03
C LEU A 194 15.71 3.28 0.28
N ILE A 195 16.99 3.37 0.63
CA ILE A 195 17.72 4.65 0.68
C ILE A 195 18.47 4.84 -0.64
N ALA A 196 18.20 5.95 -1.32
CA ALA A 196 18.82 6.32 -2.58
C ALA A 196 20.33 6.51 -2.39
N LYS A 197 21.12 6.01 -3.35
CA LYS A 197 22.57 6.19 -3.32
C LYS A 197 22.93 7.63 -3.72
N PRO A 198 24.01 8.21 -3.15
CA PRO A 198 24.42 9.58 -3.47
C PRO A 198 24.74 9.82 -4.96
N ASP A 199 25.19 8.78 -5.67
CA ASP A 199 25.53 8.80 -7.09
C ASP A 199 24.31 8.63 -8.02
N LYS A 200 23.15 8.26 -7.46
CA LYS A 200 21.88 8.10 -8.19
C LYS A 200 20.76 8.95 -7.54
N PRO A 201 20.88 10.29 -7.45
CA PRO A 201 19.84 11.11 -6.81
C PRO A 201 18.51 11.06 -7.57
N PHE A 202 17.42 11.48 -6.94
CA PHE A 202 16.13 11.55 -7.64
C PHE A 202 16.16 12.56 -8.78
N LEU A 203 15.51 12.18 -9.88
CA LEU A 203 15.34 13.04 -11.04
C LEU A 203 14.42 14.21 -10.70
N ARG A 204 14.82 15.42 -11.08
CA ARG A 204 14.11 16.67 -10.77
C ARG A 204 13.95 17.51 -12.02
N SER A 205 12.83 18.25 -12.09
CA SER A 205 12.63 19.27 -13.11
C SER A 205 13.56 20.47 -12.89
N ALA A 206 13.60 21.41 -13.84
CA ALA A 206 14.30 22.69 -13.67
C ALA A 206 13.81 23.51 -12.45
N LYS A 207 12.61 23.24 -11.92
CA LYS A 207 12.06 23.86 -10.71
C LYS A 207 12.48 23.14 -9.42
N GLY A 208 13.28 22.07 -9.51
CA GLY A 208 13.70 21.26 -8.38
C GLY A 208 12.66 20.24 -7.89
N THR A 209 11.50 20.14 -8.55
CA THR A 209 10.44 19.18 -8.19
C THR A 209 10.80 17.77 -8.64
N ILE A 210 10.62 16.77 -7.78
CA ILE A 210 10.90 15.37 -8.12
C ILE A 210 9.99 14.92 -9.28
N GLN A 211 10.57 14.32 -10.32
CA GLN A 211 9.86 13.76 -11.45
C GLN A 211 9.51 12.30 -11.16
N ARG A 212 8.51 12.06 -10.30
CA ARG A 212 8.12 10.74 -9.75
C ARG A 212 8.20 9.61 -10.77
N ARG A 213 7.51 9.71 -11.91
CA ARG A 213 7.48 8.64 -12.92
C ARG A 213 8.87 8.30 -13.43
N LEU A 214 9.66 9.33 -13.77
CA LEU A 214 11.02 9.11 -14.28
C LEU A 214 11.94 8.55 -13.18
N THR A 215 11.83 9.07 -11.95
CA THR A 215 12.61 8.55 -10.81
C THR A 215 12.26 7.10 -10.52
N ILE A 216 10.97 6.72 -10.48
CA ILE A 216 10.55 5.34 -10.23
C ILE A 216 11.05 4.43 -11.34
N THR A 217 10.91 4.81 -12.62
CA THR A 217 11.45 4.03 -13.75
C THR A 217 12.96 3.87 -13.66
N GLU A 218 13.69 4.92 -13.30
CA GLU A 218 15.14 4.85 -13.10
C GLU A 218 15.53 3.89 -11.96
N TYR A 219 14.67 3.74 -10.95
CA TYR A 219 14.87 2.88 -9.79
C TYR A 219 14.19 1.50 -9.89
N GLU A 220 13.54 1.17 -11.02
CA GLU A 220 12.89 -0.14 -11.21
C GLU A 220 13.82 -1.32 -10.89
N PRO A 221 15.11 -1.35 -11.31
CA PRO A 221 16.00 -2.46 -10.98
C PRO A 221 16.18 -2.68 -9.48
N GLU A 222 16.38 -1.61 -8.70
CA GLU A 222 16.55 -1.71 -7.25
C GLU A 222 15.23 -2.00 -6.53
N ILE A 223 14.11 -1.49 -7.04
CA ILE A 223 12.77 -1.83 -6.52
C ILE A 223 12.49 -3.32 -6.74
N ASP A 224 12.75 -3.85 -7.94
CA ASP A 224 12.61 -5.26 -8.25
C ASP A 224 13.52 -6.12 -7.37
N GLU A 225 14.79 -5.72 -7.19
CA GLU A 225 15.71 -6.39 -6.29
C GLU A 225 15.19 -6.40 -4.84
N LEU A 226 14.66 -5.28 -4.36
CA LEU A 226 14.08 -5.13 -3.02
C LEU A 226 12.93 -6.13 -2.80
N TYR A 227 11.97 -6.19 -3.73
CA TYR A 227 10.87 -7.17 -3.66
C TYR A 227 11.37 -8.61 -3.77
N ASN A 228 12.31 -8.88 -4.68
CA ASN A 228 12.92 -10.21 -4.82
C ASN A 228 13.63 -10.66 -3.54
N ASN A 229 14.30 -9.75 -2.82
CA ASN A 229 14.99 -10.06 -1.57
C ASN A 229 13.99 -10.39 -0.44
N VAL A 230 12.85 -9.71 -0.41
CA VAL A 230 11.75 -10.03 0.50
C VAL A 230 11.15 -11.40 0.16
N GLU A 231 10.89 -11.69 -1.12
CA GLU A 231 10.33 -12.97 -1.57
C GLU A 231 11.28 -14.17 -1.37
N LYS A 232 12.59 -13.96 -1.58
CA LYS A 232 13.63 -15.00 -1.42
C LYS A 232 14.02 -15.26 0.04
N GLY A 233 13.49 -14.51 0.99
CA GLY A 233 13.60 -14.87 2.42
C GLY A 233 14.92 -14.53 3.09
N LEU A 234 15.43 -13.31 2.91
CA LEU A 234 16.54 -12.79 3.73
C LEU A 234 16.09 -12.18 5.08
N LEU A 235 14.87 -12.46 5.53
CA LEU A 235 14.33 -12.02 6.82
C LEU A 235 14.72 -13.00 7.94
N VAL A 236 16.01 -13.06 8.26
CA VAL A 236 16.56 -13.94 9.32
C VAL A 236 16.70 -13.21 10.67
N SER A 237 16.42 -11.91 10.71
CA SER A 237 16.54 -11.11 11.94
C SER A 237 15.41 -11.44 12.93
N GLY A 238 15.77 -11.70 14.19
CA GLY A 238 14.82 -11.97 15.28
C GLY A 238 14.20 -13.36 15.33
N LEU A 239 14.65 -14.32 14.48
CA LEU A 239 14.12 -15.68 14.50
C LEU A 239 14.52 -16.44 15.77
N VAL A 240 13.51 -16.80 16.58
CA VAL A 240 13.68 -17.69 17.72
C VAL A 240 14.00 -19.11 17.21
N PRO A 241 14.99 -19.83 17.78
CA PRO A 241 15.27 -21.21 17.39
C PRO A 241 14.03 -22.09 17.56
N ILE A 242 13.70 -22.89 16.54
CA ILE A 242 12.68 -23.93 16.66
C ILE A 242 13.19 -24.99 17.63
N LYS A 243 12.40 -25.30 18.66
CA LYS A 243 12.73 -26.32 19.66
C LYS A 243 12.56 -27.74 19.10
N SER A 244 11.50 -27.95 18.32
CA SER A 244 11.11 -29.24 17.75
C SER A 244 10.14 -29.01 16.60
N THR A 245 10.03 -29.98 15.68
CA THR A 245 9.02 -29.99 14.61
C THR A 245 7.70 -30.64 15.04
N GLN A 246 7.51 -30.90 16.33
CA GLN A 246 6.22 -31.38 16.88
C GLN A 246 5.21 -30.23 16.97
N ALA A 247 3.92 -30.54 16.81
CA ALA A 247 2.85 -29.54 16.75
C ALA A 247 2.82 -28.62 17.98
N ASP A 248 3.02 -29.17 19.18
CA ASP A 248 2.96 -28.43 20.45
C ASP A 248 4.07 -27.38 20.58
N ASP A 249 5.22 -27.59 19.94
CA ASP A 249 6.34 -26.65 19.92
C ASP A 249 6.28 -25.68 18.73
N LEU A 250 5.65 -26.09 17.62
CA LEU A 250 5.48 -25.27 16.43
C LEU A 250 4.39 -24.20 16.59
N VAL A 251 3.31 -24.48 17.31
CA VAL A 251 2.20 -23.52 17.48
C VAL A 251 2.68 -22.23 18.17
N PRO A 252 3.37 -22.25 19.32
CA PRO A 252 3.89 -21.04 19.95
C PRO A 252 4.90 -20.30 19.07
N PHE A 253 5.74 -21.04 18.33
CA PHE A 253 6.69 -20.46 17.37
C PHE A 253 5.98 -19.74 16.22
N LEU A 254 4.97 -20.37 15.61
CA LEU A 254 4.17 -19.77 14.55
C LEU A 254 3.42 -18.54 15.05
N THR A 255 2.85 -18.59 16.25
CA THR A 255 2.20 -17.43 16.86
C THR A 255 3.18 -16.27 17.03
N ASP A 256 4.36 -16.50 17.61
CA ASP A 256 5.40 -15.48 17.76
C ASP A 256 5.85 -14.92 16.39
N LEU A 257 6.04 -15.81 15.41
CA LEU A 257 6.40 -15.42 14.05
C LEU A 257 5.36 -14.49 13.40
N HIS A 258 4.08 -14.72 13.66
CA HIS A 258 3.00 -13.86 13.17
C HIS A 258 2.93 -12.54 13.94
N ILE A 259 3.07 -12.54 15.27
CA ILE A 259 3.12 -11.30 16.07
C ILE A 259 4.23 -10.39 15.56
N GLN A 260 5.42 -10.96 15.34
CA GLN A 260 6.57 -10.22 14.82
C GLN A 260 6.34 -9.71 13.39
N THR A 261 5.80 -10.55 12.50
CA THR A 261 5.62 -10.19 11.08
C THR A 261 4.50 -9.16 10.89
N LEU A 262 3.49 -9.18 11.75
CA LEU A 262 2.35 -8.25 11.72
C LEU A 262 2.57 -6.99 12.58
N ASP A 263 3.74 -6.84 13.23
CA ASP A 263 4.06 -5.79 14.23
C ASP A 263 2.93 -5.61 15.27
N LEU A 264 2.36 -6.73 15.75
CA LEU A 264 1.30 -6.70 16.75
C LEU A 264 1.88 -6.32 18.13
N PRO A 265 1.12 -5.63 19.00
CA PRO A 265 1.60 -5.25 20.33
C PRO A 265 2.17 -6.44 21.11
N LYS A 266 3.28 -6.23 21.85
CA LYS A 266 3.84 -7.27 22.71
C LYS A 266 2.79 -7.77 23.71
N GLY A 267 2.55 -9.07 23.73
CA GLY A 267 1.52 -9.71 24.55
C GLY A 267 0.16 -9.89 23.86
N HIS A 268 0.02 -9.46 22.61
CA HIS A 268 -1.16 -9.78 21.81
C HIS A 268 -1.29 -11.30 21.66
N THR A 269 -2.45 -11.84 22.00
CA THR A 269 -2.71 -13.29 21.93
C THR A 269 -3.55 -13.54 20.69
N LEU A 270 -3.03 -14.36 19.79
CA LEU A 270 -3.76 -14.78 18.60
C LEU A 270 -4.64 -15.99 18.96
N SER A 271 -5.95 -15.83 18.79
CA SER A 271 -6.93 -16.89 18.99
C SER A 271 -7.09 -17.72 17.73
N ALA A 272 -7.50 -18.98 17.92
CA ALA A 272 -7.89 -19.89 16.85
C ALA A 272 -8.89 -19.28 15.85
N ASP A 273 -9.72 -18.34 16.33
CA ASP A 273 -10.84 -17.75 15.61
C ASP A 273 -10.55 -16.37 15.01
N ASP A 274 -9.35 -15.83 15.22
CA ASP A 274 -9.01 -14.50 14.71
C ASP A 274 -9.05 -14.46 13.18
N ASP A 275 -9.65 -13.41 12.64
CA ASP A 275 -9.61 -13.15 11.21
C ASP A 275 -8.25 -12.55 10.82
N LEU A 276 -7.37 -13.43 10.35
CA LEU A 276 -6.02 -13.08 9.95
C LEU A 276 -5.95 -12.03 8.83
N LEU A 277 -6.95 -11.96 7.95
CA LEU A 277 -7.04 -10.92 6.92
C LEU A 277 -7.27 -9.55 7.54
N SER A 278 -8.20 -9.46 8.49
CA SER A 278 -8.43 -8.24 9.28
C SER A 278 -7.22 -7.83 10.11
N LEU A 279 -6.36 -8.78 10.50
CA LEU A 279 -5.09 -8.51 11.18
C LEU A 279 -3.96 -8.05 10.24
N GLY A 280 -4.15 -8.11 8.93
CA GLY A 280 -3.19 -7.63 7.94
C GLY A 280 -2.40 -8.74 7.25
N ILE A 281 -2.74 -10.02 7.45
CA ILE A 281 -2.18 -11.09 6.60
C ILE A 281 -2.71 -10.90 5.19
N ASN A 282 -1.78 -10.93 4.26
CA ASN A 282 -1.99 -10.65 2.87
C ASN A 282 -0.97 -11.45 2.04
N SER A 283 -1.03 -11.47 0.70
CA SER A 283 -0.15 -12.37 -0.08
C SER A 283 1.34 -12.14 0.17
N LEU A 284 1.77 -10.88 0.36
CA LEU A 284 3.17 -10.59 0.71
C LEU A 284 3.49 -11.05 2.13
N VAL A 285 2.63 -10.75 3.11
CA VAL A 285 2.82 -11.21 4.50
C VAL A 285 2.81 -12.74 4.57
N THR A 286 1.99 -13.43 3.77
CA THR A 286 2.00 -14.89 3.63
C THR A 286 3.32 -15.38 3.05
N LEU A 287 3.85 -14.72 2.01
CA LEU A 287 5.16 -15.05 1.43
C LEU A 287 6.29 -14.80 2.45
N ILE A 288 6.26 -13.69 3.18
CA ILE A 288 7.20 -13.36 4.24
C ILE A 288 7.16 -14.41 5.37
N LEU A 289 5.96 -14.73 5.87
CA LEU A 289 5.76 -15.75 6.91
C LEU A 289 6.30 -17.10 6.45
N LEU A 290 6.00 -17.49 5.20
CA LEU A 290 6.48 -18.73 4.62
C LEU A 290 8.00 -18.74 4.48
N ALA A 291 8.59 -17.64 4.00
CA ALA A 291 10.03 -17.51 3.84
C ALA A 291 10.76 -17.57 5.19
N ARG A 292 10.25 -16.87 6.21
CA ARG A 292 10.78 -16.90 7.58
C ARG A 292 10.63 -18.28 8.22
N LEU A 293 9.49 -18.95 8.02
CA LEU A 293 9.28 -20.32 8.47
C LEU A 293 10.29 -21.28 7.83
N LYS A 294 10.49 -21.22 6.51
CA LYS A 294 11.48 -22.04 5.80
C LYS A 294 12.90 -21.76 6.30
N ALA A 295 13.26 -20.49 6.53
CA ALA A 295 14.56 -20.12 7.07
C ALA A 295 14.80 -20.71 8.48
N SER A 296 13.82 -20.63 9.37
CA SER A 296 13.91 -21.22 10.71
C SER A 296 13.99 -22.74 10.69
N LEU A 297 13.22 -23.42 9.84
CA LEU A 297 13.25 -24.87 9.68
C LEU A 297 14.58 -25.35 9.10
N ARG A 298 15.14 -24.62 8.13
CA ARG A 298 16.49 -24.89 7.59
C ARG A 298 17.54 -24.81 8.69
N LYS A 299 17.49 -23.77 9.53
CA LYS A 299 18.41 -23.61 10.68
C LYS A 299 18.26 -24.73 11.72
N HIS A 300 17.07 -25.32 11.83
CA HIS A 300 16.80 -26.48 12.68
C HIS A 300 17.25 -27.82 12.05
N GLY A 301 17.72 -27.83 10.79
CA GLY A 301 18.22 -29.03 10.12
C GLY A 301 17.20 -29.75 9.25
N VAL A 302 16.08 -29.11 8.89
CA VAL A 302 15.14 -29.66 7.90
C VAL A 302 15.74 -29.53 6.50
N ALA A 303 15.75 -30.62 5.74
CA ALA A 303 16.29 -30.68 4.38
C ALA A 303 15.47 -29.83 3.38
N ASP A 304 16.14 -29.23 2.40
CA ASP A 304 15.51 -28.30 1.45
C ASP A 304 14.39 -28.96 0.61
N ASP A 305 14.49 -30.25 0.31
CA ASP A 305 13.46 -31.01 -0.41
C ASP A 305 12.13 -31.11 0.36
N HIS A 306 12.19 -31.02 1.69
CA HIS A 306 11.02 -30.92 2.56
C HIS A 306 10.49 -29.49 2.63
N LEU A 307 11.37 -28.48 2.58
CA LEU A 307 11.00 -27.06 2.60
C LEU A 307 10.30 -26.62 1.31
N GLU A 308 10.70 -27.17 0.17
CA GLU A 308 10.06 -26.90 -1.14
C GLU A 308 8.59 -27.32 -1.17
N LYS A 309 8.21 -28.34 -0.39
CA LYS A 309 6.82 -28.83 -0.29
C LYS A 309 5.91 -27.87 0.49
N ILE A 310 6.48 -26.98 1.31
CA ILE A 310 5.71 -25.96 2.03
C ILE A 310 5.41 -24.83 1.05
N THR A 311 4.16 -24.74 0.61
CA THR A 311 3.72 -23.76 -0.38
C THR A 311 2.61 -22.89 0.19
N PRO A 312 2.49 -21.63 -0.27
CA PRO A 312 1.36 -20.80 0.10
C PRO A 312 0.12 -21.30 -0.66
N SER A 313 -0.89 -21.79 0.05
CA SER A 313 -2.16 -22.19 -0.56
C SER A 313 -3.07 -20.98 -0.73
N PHE A 314 -3.03 -20.31 -1.88
CA PHE A 314 -3.99 -19.27 -2.23
C PHE A 314 -5.22 -19.93 -2.89
N GLY A 315 -6.16 -20.45 -2.09
CA GLY A 315 -7.37 -21.10 -2.62
C GLY A 315 -8.45 -20.11 -3.03
N THR A 316 -9.00 -20.25 -4.24
CA THR A 316 -10.14 -19.48 -4.79
C THR A 316 -11.53 -19.89 -4.24
N HIS A 317 -11.58 -20.69 -3.18
CA HIS A 317 -12.83 -21.17 -2.59
C HIS A 317 -12.76 -21.19 -1.05
N SER A 318 -12.74 -20.02 -0.41
CA SER A 318 -13.13 -19.84 1.01
C SER A 318 -13.31 -18.35 1.37
N PRO A 319 -14.52 -17.78 1.39
CA PRO A 319 -14.79 -16.52 2.09
C PRO A 319 -15.26 -16.78 3.54
N PRO A 320 -15.20 -15.79 4.45
CA PRO A 320 -14.05 -15.15 5.04
C PRO A 320 -13.96 -15.56 6.52
N SER A 321 -13.06 -16.48 6.84
CA SER A 321 -12.35 -16.44 8.12
C SER A 321 -11.13 -17.30 7.93
N CYS A 322 -9.99 -16.65 7.72
CA CYS A 322 -8.70 -17.33 7.83
C CYS A 322 -8.46 -17.59 9.33
N ARG A 323 -9.29 -18.48 9.91
CA ARG A 323 -9.11 -18.96 11.28
C ARG A 323 -7.78 -19.68 11.35
N TRP A 324 -7.01 -19.43 12.39
CA TRP A 324 -5.70 -20.02 12.64
C TRP A 324 -5.67 -21.55 12.51
N GLN A 325 -6.77 -22.23 12.87
CA GLN A 325 -6.92 -23.68 12.72
C GLN A 325 -6.95 -24.16 11.26
N ALA A 326 -7.36 -23.33 10.31
CA ALA A 326 -7.39 -23.69 8.89
C ALA A 326 -6.01 -23.54 8.24
N ALA A 327 -5.19 -22.58 8.68
CA ALA A 327 -3.87 -22.33 8.11
C ALA A 327 -2.81 -23.35 8.58
N CYS A 328 -2.89 -23.82 9.83
CA CYS A 328 -1.87 -24.69 10.43
C CYS A 328 -1.75 -26.08 9.75
N PRO A 329 -2.85 -26.79 9.41
CA PRO A 329 -2.79 -28.08 8.71
C PRO A 329 -2.58 -27.95 7.19
N LEU A 330 -2.90 -26.80 6.58
CA LEU A 330 -2.74 -26.58 5.15
C LEU A 330 -1.26 -26.39 4.74
N LEU A 331 -0.43 -25.87 5.65
CA LEU A 331 1.03 -25.78 5.46
C LEU A 331 1.74 -27.14 5.56
N PHE A 332 1.13 -28.13 6.22
CA PHE A 332 1.74 -29.43 6.49
C PHE A 332 0.75 -30.59 6.25
N ARG A 333 0.45 -30.91 4.98
CA ARG A 333 -0.08 -32.24 4.64
C ARG A 333 1.07 -33.16 4.20
N PRO A 334 1.43 -34.20 4.96
CA PRO A 334 2.19 -35.31 4.42
C PRO A 334 1.27 -36.08 3.46
N GLN A 335 1.68 -36.24 2.19
CA GLN A 335 1.03 -37.23 1.33
C GLN A 335 1.31 -38.61 1.92
N THR A 336 0.27 -39.27 2.42
CA THR A 336 0.35 -40.65 2.87
C THR A 336 0.64 -41.54 1.67
N VAL A 337 1.84 -42.11 1.63
CA VAL A 337 2.20 -43.20 0.71
C VAL A 337 1.29 -44.39 1.05
N THR A 338 0.39 -44.73 0.14
CA THR A 338 -0.46 -45.93 0.26
C THR A 338 0.39 -47.17 -0.01
N PRO A 339 0.44 -48.16 0.89
CA PRO A 339 1.11 -49.42 0.60
C PRO A 339 0.22 -50.27 -0.31
N ARG A 340 0.78 -50.75 -1.42
CA ARG A 340 0.19 -51.80 -2.27
C ARG A 340 -0.14 -53.02 -1.40
N ARG A 341 -1.41 -53.40 -1.32
CA ARG A 341 -1.84 -54.76 -0.96
C ARG A 341 -2.78 -55.30 -2.03
N GLY A 342 -2.39 -56.46 -2.55
CA GLY A 342 -3.09 -57.20 -3.58
C GLY A 342 -4.38 -57.87 -3.12
N LEU A 343 -5.09 -58.37 -4.13
CA LEU A 343 -6.26 -59.25 -4.13
C LEU A 343 -6.53 -60.05 -2.84
N ARG A 344 -7.78 -60.02 -2.35
CA ARG A 344 -8.74 -61.13 -2.53
C ARG A 344 -10.15 -60.81 -1.99
N ILE A 345 -11.10 -61.43 -2.67
CA ILE A 345 -12.57 -61.37 -2.56
C ILE A 345 -13.06 -62.18 -1.34
N SER A 346 -14.14 -61.74 -0.68
CA SER A 346 -15.15 -62.64 -0.09
C SER A 346 -16.46 -61.91 0.26
N LYS A 347 -17.58 -62.55 -0.09
CA LYS A 347 -18.98 -62.12 0.04
C LYS A 347 -19.58 -62.53 1.41
N ARG A 348 -20.60 -61.78 1.87
CA ARG A 348 -21.96 -62.22 2.32
C ARG A 348 -22.46 -61.69 3.68
N LYS A 349 -23.75 -61.27 3.62
CA LYS A 349 -24.86 -61.37 4.61
C LYS A 349 -24.77 -60.43 5.83
N MET A 350 -25.82 -59.86 6.41
CA MET A 350 -27.29 -60.08 6.41
C MET A 350 -27.93 -58.77 6.99
N TRP A 351 -28.91 -58.13 6.34
CA TRP A 351 -30.36 -58.15 6.65
C TRP A 351 -30.82 -57.85 8.10
N ARG A 352 -31.58 -56.75 8.26
CA ARG A 352 -32.87 -56.56 9.00
C ARG A 352 -33.16 -55.04 9.06
N SER A 353 -34.06 -54.44 8.27
CA SER A 353 -35.54 -54.47 8.23
C SER A 353 -36.24 -53.54 9.25
N CYS A 354 -37.00 -52.59 8.68
CA CYS A 354 -38.23 -51.92 9.18
C CYS A 354 -38.14 -50.65 10.06
N SER A 355 -38.22 -49.48 9.41
CA SER A 355 -39.28 -48.41 9.44
C SER A 355 -40.27 -48.30 10.62
N PRO A 356 -41.12 -47.25 10.68
CA PRO A 356 -40.93 -45.80 10.47
C PRO A 356 -41.63 -44.93 11.55
N SER A 357 -41.34 -43.62 11.67
CA SER A 357 -42.33 -42.64 12.16
C SER A 357 -41.97 -41.18 11.88
N THR A 358 -42.64 -40.66 10.83
CA THR A 358 -43.33 -39.36 10.69
C THR A 358 -42.63 -38.00 10.91
N PRO A 359 -42.96 -37.00 10.06
CA PRO A 359 -42.34 -35.67 10.04
C PRO A 359 -43.23 -34.57 10.64
N ARG A 360 -42.64 -33.39 10.85
CA ARG A 360 -43.16 -31.99 10.86
C ARG A 360 -42.23 -31.21 11.81
N ARG A 361 -41.76 -30.00 11.51
CA ARG A 361 -42.20 -28.97 10.58
C ARG A 361 -41.02 -28.07 10.26
#